data_AF-A0A923MRA9-F1
#
_entry.id   AF-A0A923MRA9-F1
#
_cell.length_a   1.000
_cell.length_b   1.000
_cell.length_c   1.000
_cell.angle_alpha   90.00
_cell.angle_beta   90.00
_cell.angle_gamma   90.00
#
_symmetry.space_group_name_H-M   'P 1'
#
loop_
_entity.id
_entity.type
_entity.pdbx_description
1 polymer ?
#
loop_
_entity_poly.entity_id
_entity_poly.type
_entity_poly.pdbx_seq_one_letter_code
_entity_poly.pdbx_strand_id
1 'polypeptide(L)' 'MKDEVKTKVRPDGLRYESKSVGTDFPGPYGGTMSCFLCGQHMPRSRLAPFKVAGAQQFRCRNGC' A
#
# COMPACT_ATOMS: atom_id res chain seq x y z
N MET A 1 -20.55 -21.53 2.68
CA MET A 1 -20.67 -21.00 1.30
C MET A 1 -20.32 -19.53 1.36
N LYS A 2 -19.37 -19.04 0.55
CA LYS A 2 -19.09 -17.60 0.44
C LYS A 2 -20.06 -17.03 -0.58
N ASP A 3 -20.99 -16.18 -0.14
CA ASP A 3 -21.91 -15.49 -1.03
C ASP A 3 -21.13 -14.65 -2.05
N GLU A 4 -21.38 -14.92 -3.32
CA GLU A 4 -20.74 -14.23 -4.44
C GLU A 4 -21.36 -12.83 -4.56
N VAL A 5 -20.63 -11.81 -4.11
CA VAL A 5 -21.09 -10.41 -4.14
C VAL A 5 -21.12 -9.93 -5.60
N LYS A 6 -22.26 -10.12 -6.26
CA LYS A 6 -22.50 -9.66 -7.63
C LYS A 6 -22.77 -8.16 -7.64
N THR A 7 -21.76 -7.37 -8.03
CA THR A 7 -21.91 -5.92 -8.26
C THR A 7 -22.93 -5.69 -9.39
N LYS A 8 -24.14 -5.25 -9.06
CA LYS A 8 -25.16 -4.83 -10.03
C LYS A 8 -25.16 -3.31 -10.13
N VAL A 9 -25.14 -2.79 -11.35
CA VAL A 9 -25.26 -1.35 -11.62
C VAL A 9 -26.74 -0.99 -11.57
N ARG A 10 -27.13 -0.08 -10.68
CA ARG A 10 -28.50 0.43 -10.60
C ARG A 10 -28.76 1.42 -11.75
N PRO A 11 -30.02 1.59 -12.20
CA PRO A 11 -30.38 2.50 -13.28
C PRO A 11 -30.15 3.98 -12.96
N ASP A 12 -29.97 4.33 -11.68
CA ASP A 12 -29.56 5.66 -11.20
C ASP A 12 -28.03 5.89 -11.32
N GLY A 13 -27.27 4.89 -11.78
CA GLY A 13 -25.84 4.98 -12.05
C GLY A 13 -24.93 4.70 -10.86
N LEU A 14 -25.47 4.41 -9.66
CA LEU A 14 -24.63 4.09 -8.51
C LEU A 14 -24.07 2.66 -8.61
N ARG A 15 -22.74 2.54 -8.59
CA ARG A 15 -22.00 1.28 -8.83
C ARG A 15 -21.45 0.59 -7.57
N TYR A 16 -21.53 1.22 -6.40
CA TYR A 16 -20.65 0.86 -5.26
C TYR A 16 -21.34 0.64 -3.92
N GLU A 17 -22.65 0.33 -3.87
CA GLU A 17 -23.32 0.01 -2.59
C GLU A 17 -22.83 -1.30 -1.96
N SER A 18 -22.37 -2.28 -2.75
CA SER A 18 -21.92 -3.58 -2.25
C SER A 18 -20.46 -3.63 -1.83
N LYS A 19 -19.72 -2.52 -1.97
CA LYS A 19 -18.37 -2.42 -1.41
C LYS A 19 -18.52 -2.03 0.06
N SER A 20 -18.06 -2.91 0.96
CA SER A 20 -17.94 -2.56 2.38
C SER A 20 -17.21 -1.22 2.52
N VAL A 21 -17.73 -0.34 3.37
CA VAL A 21 -17.11 0.96 3.64
C VAL A 21 -15.81 0.70 4.40
N GLY A 22 -14.68 1.10 3.81
CA GLY A 22 -13.36 0.73 4.28
C GLY A 22 -12.69 -0.23 3.30
N THR A 23 -11.64 0.23 2.64
CA THR A 23 -10.70 -0.70 2.02
C THR A 23 -10.06 -1.52 3.13
N ASP A 24 -9.81 -2.82 2.92
CA ASP A 24 -8.91 -3.63 3.76
C ASP A 24 -7.45 -3.14 3.64
N PHE A 25 -7.25 -1.83 3.55
CA PHE A 25 -5.94 -1.24 3.65
C PHE A 25 -5.49 -1.49 5.09
N PRO A 26 -4.50 -2.36 5.28
CA PRO A 26 -4.20 -2.82 6.62
C PRO A 26 -3.63 -1.62 7.37
N GLY A 27 -4.39 -1.13 8.35
CA GLY A 27 -3.96 -0.03 9.22
C GLY A 27 -2.55 -0.32 9.75
N PRO A 28 -1.76 0.70 10.07
CA PRO A 28 -0.27 0.77 10.14
C PRO A 28 0.65 -0.21 9.36
N TYR A 29 0.20 -1.38 8.89
CA TYR A 29 0.95 -2.37 8.13
C TYR A 29 1.20 -1.95 6.67
N GLY A 30 0.60 -0.85 6.22
CA GLY A 30 1.08 -0.03 5.10
C GLY A 30 2.46 0.62 5.34
N GLY A 31 3.13 0.33 6.47
CA GLY A 31 4.45 0.81 6.86
C GLY A 31 5.63 0.16 6.12
N THR A 32 5.41 -0.53 5.01
CA THR A 32 6.49 -1.03 4.15
C THR A 32 6.85 -0.01 3.07
N MET A 33 8.14 0.14 2.77
CA MET A 33 8.63 0.90 1.62
C MET A 33 9.64 0.05 0.85
N SER A 34 9.80 0.37 -0.43
CA SER A 34 10.91 -0.16 -1.23
C SER A 34 12.21 0.58 -0.90
N CYS A 35 13.32 -0.15 -0.91
CA CYS A 35 14.64 0.47 -0.93
C CYS A 35 14.86 1.18 -2.27
N PHE A 36 15.29 2.45 -2.22
CA PHE A 36 15.57 3.24 -3.43
C PHE A 36 16.67 2.65 -4.34
N LEU A 37 17.58 1.82 -3.78
CA LEU A 37 18.71 1.23 -4.50
C LEU A 37 18.40 -0.17 -5.05
N CYS A 38 17.94 -1.12 -4.21
CA CYS A 38 17.70 -2.50 -4.61
C CYS A 38 16.21 -2.83 -4.90
N GLY A 39 15.28 -1.91 -4.65
CA GLY A 39 13.85 -2.07 -4.92
C GLY A 39 13.09 -3.00 -3.95
N GLN A 40 13.78 -3.72 -3.06
CA GLN A 40 13.14 -4.66 -2.14
C GLN A 40 12.17 -3.95 -1.18
N HIS A 41 10.94 -4.47 -1.09
CA HIS A 41 9.94 -3.99 -0.15
C HIS A 41 10.19 -4.57 1.24
N MET A 42 10.35 -3.69 2.23
CA MET A 42 10.57 -4.09 3.62
C MET A 42 9.88 -3.12 4.59
N PRO A 43 9.71 -3.52 5.86
CA PRO A 43 9.26 -2.61 6.91
C PRO A 43 10.17 -1.39 7.02
N ARG A 44 9.59 -0.20 7.24
CA ARG A 44 10.32 1.06 7.45
C ARG A 44 11.42 0.97 8.52
N SER A 45 11.24 0.12 9.53
CA SER A 45 12.24 -0.12 10.60
C SER A 45 13.55 -0.74 10.10
N ARG A 46 13.56 -1.38 8.94
CA ARG A 46 14.76 -1.97 8.29
C ARG A 46 15.40 -1.03 7.27
N LEU A 47 14.81 0.13 7.03
CA LEU A 47 15.35 1.16 6.14
C LEU A 47 16.06 2.25 6.94
N ALA A 48 17.02 2.91 6.31
CA ALA A 48 17.72 4.08 6.80
C ALA A 48 17.51 5.26 5.83
N PRO A 49 17.27 6.48 6.34
CA PRO A 49 17.15 7.67 5.50
C PRO A 49 18.53 8.06 4.92
N PHE A 50 18.54 8.53 3.68
CA PHE A 50 19.70 9.11 3.02
C PHE A 50 19.26 10.28 2.12
N LYS A 51 20.17 11.21 1.81
CA LYS A 51 19.87 12.33 0.89
C LYS A 51 20.36 12.01 -0.51
N VAL A 52 19.54 12.26 -1.52
CA VAL A 52 19.89 12.17 -2.94
C VAL A 52 19.12 13.22 -3.73
N ALA A 53 19.81 13.94 -4.64
CA ALA A 53 19.22 15.00 -5.45
C ALA A 53 18.39 16.04 -4.66
N GLY A 54 18.84 16.38 -3.44
CA GLY A 54 18.15 17.33 -2.55
C GLY A 54 16.93 16.76 -1.80
N ALA A 55 16.51 15.53 -2.08
CA ALA A 55 15.41 14.86 -1.40
C ALA A 55 15.91 13.81 -0.39
N GLN A 56 15.14 13.60 0.69
CA GLN A 56 15.37 12.47 1.60
C GLN A 56 14.67 11.22 1.04
N GLN A 57 15.45 10.17 0.82
CA GLN A 57 14.99 8.86 0.37
C GLN A 57 15.39 7.78 1.38
N PHE A 58 14.93 6.54 1.20
CA PHE A 58 15.18 5.43 2.12
C PHE A 58 15.90 4.27 1.43
N ARG A 59 16.92 3.70 2.09
CA ARG A 59 17.66 2.52 1.62
C ARG A 59 17.82 1.45 2.70
N CYS A 60 18.25 0.24 2.34
CA CYS A 60 18.52 -0.83 3.30
C CYS A 60 19.52 -0.38 4.38
N ARG A 61 19.23 -0.67 5.65
CA ARG A 61 20.08 -0.25 6.78
C ARG A 61 21.44 -0.96 6.82
N ASN A 62 21.50 -2.24 6.42
CA ASN A 62 22.69 -3.08 6.53
C ASN A 62 23.44 -3.23 5.19
N GLY A 63 23.33 -2.25 4.29
CA GLY A 63 23.77 -2.40 2.91
C GLY A 63 22.68 -2.99 2.01
N CYS A 64 22.82 -2.74 0.71
CA CYS A 64 21.95 -3.28 -0.34
C CYS A 64 22.57 -4.54 -0.92
#